data_AF-A0A642UXN0-F1
#
_entry.id   AF-A0A642UXN0-F1
#
_cell.length_a   1.000
_cell.length_b   1.000
_cell.length_c   1.000
_cell.angle_alpha   90.00
_cell.angle_beta   90.00
_cell.angle_gamma   90.00
#
_symmetry.space_group_name_H-M   'P 1'
#
loop_
_entity.id
_entity.type
_entity.pdbx_description
1 polymer ?
#
loop_
_entity_poly.entity_id
_entity_poly.type
_entity_poly.pdbx_seq_one_letter_code
_entity_poly.pdbx_strand_id
1 'polypeptide(L)' 'MQEVVSFYKKLPQGPAPAPKKPTTPWGKYKAAYFDGDNASAKPLLHLAVAVIIFGYTWEYQHLKEHH' A
#
# COMPACT_ATOMS: atom_id res chain seq x y z
N MET A 1 -30.72 -13.41 28.57
CA MET A 1 -29.48 -12.77 29.09
C MET A 1 -28.42 -12.49 28.03
N GLN A 2 -28.21 -13.33 27.00
CA GLN A 2 -27.16 -13.09 25.98
C GLN A 2 -27.39 -11.83 25.13
N GLU A 3 -28.65 -11.47 24.83
CA GLU A 3 -28.96 -10.27 24.05
C GLU A 3 -28.56 -8.98 24.77
N VAL A 4 -28.73 -8.93 26.09
CA VAL A 4 -28.37 -7.77 26.92
C VAL A 4 -26.85 -7.56 26.91
N VAL A 5 -26.07 -8.65 26.97
CA VAL A 5 -24.61 -8.60 26.83
C VAL A 5 -24.19 -8.12 25.43
N SER A 6 -24.91 -8.52 24.39
CA SER A 6 -24.67 -8.05 23.02
C SER A 6 -25.00 -6.57 22.83
N PHE A 7 -25.99 -6.05 23.56
CA PHE A 7 -26.40 -4.65 23.54
C PHE A 7 -25.28 -3.75 24.12
N TYR A 8 -24.71 -4.13 25.27
CA TYR A 8 -23.57 -3.38 25.85
C TYR A 8 -22.30 -3.47 25.00
N LYS A 9 -22.07 -4.57 24.27
CA LYS A 9 -20.96 -4.68 23.30
C LYS A 9 -21.14 -3.79 22.07
N LYS A 10 -22.39 -3.46 21.72
CA LYS A 10 -22.75 -2.60 20.58
C LYS A 10 -22.83 -1.12 20.95
N LEU A 11 -22.71 -0.76 22.23
CA LEU A 11 -22.57 0.63 22.61
C LEU A 11 -21.37 1.21 21.86
N PRO A 12 -21.52 2.39 21.21
CA PRO A 12 -20.45 2.99 20.45
C PRO A 12 -19.29 3.25 21.40
N GLN A 13 -18.30 2.37 21.35
CA GLN A 13 -16.98 2.67 21.86
C GLN A 13 -16.51 3.87 21.05
N GLY A 14 -15.90 4.87 21.71
CA GLY A 14 -15.46 6.10 21.06
C GLY A 14 -14.68 5.84 19.76
N PRO A 15 -14.48 6.87 18.92
CA PRO A 15 -13.89 6.72 17.58
C PRO A 15 -12.69 5.77 17.62
N ALA A 16 -12.74 4.73 16.78
CA ALA A 16 -11.70 3.72 16.74
C ALA A 16 -10.33 4.40 16.65
N PRO A 17 -9.35 4.00 17.47
CA PRO A 17 -8.04 4.63 17.46
C PRO A 17 -7.49 4.60 16.04
N ALA A 18 -6.99 5.76 15.58
CA ALA A 18 -6.44 5.90 14.25
C ALA A 18 -5.49 4.72 13.96
N PRO A 19 -5.57 4.11 12.77
CA PRO A 19 -4.74 2.95 12.44
C PRO A 19 -3.29 3.30 12.71
N LYS A 20 -2.61 2.42 13.48
CA LYS A 20 -1.23 2.66 13.90
C LYS A 20 -0.39 2.99 12.67
N LYS A 21 0.32 4.12 12.71
CA LYS A 21 1.20 4.52 11.61
C LYS A 21 2.19 3.38 11.35
N PRO A 22 2.27 2.88 10.11
CA PRO A 22 3.17 1.78 9.80
C PRO A 22 4.61 2.20 10.01
N THR A 23 5.36 1.38 10.72
CA THR A 23 6.79 1.61 11.01
C THR A 23 7.70 1.03 9.93
N THR A 24 7.24 -0.01 9.23
CA THR A 24 8.00 -0.67 8.17
C THR A 24 7.97 0.11 6.86
N PRO A 25 9.04 0.10 6.05
CA PRO A 25 9.08 0.78 4.76
C PRO A 25 7.94 0.37 3.83
N TRP A 26 7.65 -0.93 3.77
CA TRP A 26 6.52 -1.46 3.00
C TRP A 26 5.17 -0.97 3.53
N GLY A 27 4.99 -0.96 4.85
CA GLY A 27 3.76 -0.45 5.46
C GLY A 27 3.54 1.02 5.16
N LYS A 28 4.60 1.85 5.15
CA LYS A 28 4.52 3.26 4.77
C LYS A 28 4.10 3.44 3.31
N TYR A 29 4.66 2.63 2.40
CA TYR A 29 4.27 2.64 0.99
C TYR A 29 2.80 2.23 0.80
N LYS A 30 2.37 1.16 1.49
CA LYS A 30 0.98 0.72 1.47
C LYS A 30 0.03 1.81 1.97
N ALA A 31 0.31 2.41 3.12
CA ALA A 31 -0.54 3.47 3.67
C ALA A 31 -0.57 4.75 2.81
N ALA A 32 0.49 5.01 2.03
CA ALA A 32 0.57 6.19 1.16
C ALA A 32 -0.19 6.04 -0.16
N TYR A 33 -0.41 4.80 -0.65
CA TYR A 33 -0.94 4.59 -2.00
C TYR A 33 -2.09 3.58 -2.11
N PHE A 34 -2.32 2.74 -1.10
CA PHE A 34 -3.31 1.66 -1.13
C PHE A 34 -4.40 1.78 -0.06
N ASP A 35 -4.15 2.47 1.06
CA ASP A 35 -5.11 2.55 2.15
C ASP A 35 -5.89 3.90 2.16
N GLY A 36 -7.19 3.84 2.45
CA GLY A 36 -8.05 5.00 2.71
C GLY A 36 -8.19 5.99 1.55
N ASP A 37 -8.32 7.28 1.87
CA ASP A 37 -8.46 8.39 0.90
C ASP A 37 -7.25 8.55 -0.05
N ASN A 38 -6.12 7.93 0.27
CA ASN A 38 -4.92 7.95 -0.56
C ASN A 38 -4.87 6.78 -1.56
N ALA A 39 -5.86 5.89 -1.55
CA ALA A 39 -5.98 4.80 -2.51
C ALA A 39 -6.06 5.38 -3.93
N SER A 40 -5.01 5.15 -4.72
CA SER A 40 -4.84 5.79 -6.02
C SER A 40 -4.23 4.84 -7.02
N ALA A 41 -4.32 5.16 -8.31
CA ALA A 41 -3.70 4.39 -9.40
C ALA A 41 -2.16 4.57 -9.48
N LYS A 42 -1.58 5.40 -8.61
CA LYS A 42 -0.13 5.68 -8.57
C LYS A 42 0.76 4.42 -8.49
N PRO A 43 0.41 3.35 -7.74
CA PRO A 43 1.18 2.10 -7.76
C PRO A 43 1.29 1.45 -9.13
N LEU A 44 0.25 1.55 -9.96
CA LEU A 44 0.29 1.03 -11.34
C LEU A 44 1.28 1.83 -12.18
N LEU A 45 1.32 3.15 -12.01
CA LEU A 45 2.32 4.00 -12.65
C LEU A 45 3.74 3.67 -12.17
N HIS A 46 3.94 3.48 -10.86
CA HIS A 46 5.23 3.04 -10.32
C HIS A 46 5.69 1.72 -10.94
N LEU A 47 4.77 0.76 -11.11
CA LEU A 47 5.06 -0.51 -11.75
C LEU A 47 5.44 -0.34 -13.23
N ALA A 48 4.69 0.46 -13.98
CA ALA A 48 4.98 0.74 -15.39
C ALA A 48 6.37 1.37 -15.56
N VAL A 49 6.71 2.36 -14.74
CA VAL A 49 8.03 3.01 -14.75
C VAL A 49 9.13 2.00 -14.40
N ALA A 50 8.91 1.14 -13.40
CA ALA A 50 9.88 0.11 -13.03
C ALA A 50 10.15 -0.87 -14.19
N VAL A 51 9.12 -1.31 -14.90
CA VAL A 51 9.26 -2.17 -16.08
C VAL A 51 10.04 -1.50 -17.19
N ILE A 52 9.76 -0.22 -17.48
CA ILE A 52 10.48 0.54 -18.52
C ILE A 52 11.96 0.65 -18.17
N ILE A 53 12.30 1.06 -16.95
CA ILE A 53 13.69 1.20 -16.50
C ILE A 53 14.42 -0.14 -16.56
N PHE A 54 13.77 -1.20 -16.11
CA PHE A 54 14.36 -2.54 -16.11
C PHE A 54 14.61 -3.03 -17.55
N GLY A 55 13.63 -2.89 -18.43
CA GLY A 55 13.77 -3.23 -19.84
C GLY A 55 14.86 -2.43 -20.54
N TYR A 56 14.92 -1.11 -20.29
CA TYR A 56 15.97 -0.26 -20.83
C TYR A 56 17.36 -0.65 -20.32
N THR A 57 17.48 -1.02 -19.05
CA THR A 57 18.76 -1.47 -18.47
C THR A 57 19.22 -2.76 -19.15
N TRP A 58 18.32 -3.70 -19.40
CA TRP A 58 18.63 -4.95 -20.10
C TRP A 58 19.07 -4.66 -21.54
N GLU A 59 18.30 -3.86 -22.27
CA GLU A 59 18.62 -3.45 -23.64
C GLU A 59 19.98 -2.74 -23.70
N TYR A 60 20.26 -1.86 -22.73
CA TYR A 60 21.54 -1.17 -22.63
C TYR A 60 22.71 -2.12 -22.37
N GLN A 61 22.55 -3.12 -21.48
CA GLN A 61 23.59 -4.14 -21.29
C GLN A 61 23.79 -4.95 -22.57
N HIS A 62 22.71 -5.31 -23.27
CA HIS A 62 22.79 -6.05 -24.53
C HIS A 62 23.57 -5.27 -25.60
N LEU A 63 23.25 -3.99 -25.79
CA LEU A 63 23.96 -3.12 -26.73
C LEU A 63 25.43 -2.89 -26.33
N LYS A 64 25.72 -2.83 -25.03
CA LYS A 64 27.09 -2.69 -24.51
C LYS A 64 27.93 -3.95 -24.73
N GLU A 65 27.36 -5.13 -24.56
CA GLU A 65 28.08 -6.41 -24.72
C GLU A 65 28.31 -6.77 -26.20
N HIS A 66 27.51 -6.21 -27.11
CA HIS A 66 27.67 -6.36 -28.56
C HIS A 66 28.65 -5.36 -29.22
N HIS A 67 29.25 -4.44 -28.45
CA HIS A 67 30.33 -3.55 -28.88
C HIS A 67 31.67 -4.02 -28.31
#